data_AF-A0A183IJG5-F1
#
_entry.id   AF-A0A183IJG5-F1
#
_cell.length_a   1.000
_cell.length_b   1.000
_cell.length_c   1.000
_cell.angle_alpha   90.00
_cell.angle_beta   90.00
_cell.angle_gamma   90.00
#
_symmetry.space_group_name_H-M   'P 1'
#
loop_
_entity.id
_entity.type
_entity.pdbx_description
1 polymer ?
#
loop_
_entity_poly.entity_id
_entity_poly.type
_entity_poly.pdbx_seq_one_letter_code
_entity_poly.pdbx_strand_id
1 'polypeptide(L)'
;MEINFLMDSDQVPTFPMFCKLCGAMLPTGKALEVVNCYNCGHNWTIPEIKQLSWTYNEKFIPTVENKTQVERLCPKCGAKKMTYTTWQTRSADEGMTVFFTCTQCGQRDIEYS
;
A
#
# COMPACT_ATOMS: atom_id res chain seq x y z
N MET A 1 33.02 -5.90 -18.82
CA MET A 1 31.60 -5.56 -19.12
C MET A 1 31.01 -5.11 -17.79
N GLU A 2 30.94 -3.80 -17.59
CA GLU A 2 30.46 -3.22 -16.34
C GLU A 2 28.97 -3.51 -16.19
N ILE A 3 28.60 -4.31 -15.19
CA ILE A 3 27.21 -4.52 -14.83
C ILE A 3 26.83 -3.33 -13.94
N ASN A 4 26.32 -2.28 -14.57
CA ASN A 4 25.70 -1.16 -13.87
C ASN A 4 24.48 -1.68 -13.12
N PHE A 5 24.62 -1.87 -11.80
CA PHE A 5 23.48 -1.89 -10.90
C PHE A 5 22.85 -0.50 -11.02
N LEU A 6 21.65 -0.42 -11.61
CA LEU A 6 20.83 0.79 -11.51
C LEU A 6 20.56 1.00 -10.02
N MET A 7 21.36 1.88 -9.42
CA MET A 7 21.13 2.39 -8.09
C MET A 7 19.87 3.26 -8.17
N ASP A 8 18.79 2.81 -7.54
CA ASP A 8 17.67 3.71 -7.26
C ASP A 8 18.10 4.70 -6.17
N SER A 9 17.50 5.90 -6.17
CA SER A 9 17.95 7.06 -5.39
C SER A 9 18.04 6.85 -3.87
N ASP A 10 17.52 5.73 -3.36
CA ASP A 10 17.25 5.49 -1.95
C ASP A 10 18.08 4.35 -1.32
N GLN A 11 19.15 3.88 -1.98
CA GLN A 11 20.08 2.87 -1.42
C GLN A 11 19.39 1.61 -0.84
N VAL A 12 18.28 1.18 -1.44
CA VAL A 12 17.62 -0.08 -1.07
C VAL A 12 18.16 -1.19 -1.98
N PRO A 13 18.69 -2.32 -1.45
CA PRO A 13 19.04 -3.46 -2.26
C PRO A 13 17.76 -4.04 -2.86
N THR A 14 17.60 -3.83 -4.16
CA THR A 14 16.49 -4.38 -4.93
C THR A 14 16.79 -5.86 -5.19
N PHE A 15 16.30 -6.72 -4.30
CA PHE A 15 16.27 -8.15 -4.59
C PHE A 15 15.40 -8.37 -5.83
N PRO A 16 15.90 -8.97 -6.92
CA PRO A 16 15.11 -9.16 -8.12
C PRO A 16 14.03 -10.22 -7.85
N MET A 17 12.84 -9.78 -7.50
CA MET A 17 11.64 -10.64 -7.36
C MET A 17 11.13 -11.15 -8.72
N PHE A 18 11.59 -10.54 -9.81
CA PHE A 18 11.16 -10.82 -11.18
C PHE A 18 12.37 -11.02 -12.09
N CYS A 19 12.21 -11.91 -13.08
CA CYS A 19 13.21 -12.13 -14.10
C CYS A 19 13.27 -10.93 -15.05
N LYS A 20 14.45 -10.31 -15.19
CA LYS A 20 14.63 -9.16 -16.09
C LYS A 20 14.48 -9.49 -17.58
N LEU A 21 14.52 -10.76 -17.96
CA LEU A 21 14.39 -11.19 -19.36
C LEU A 21 12.94 -11.47 -19.78
N CYS A 22 12.11 -11.97 -18.87
CA CYS A 22 10.76 -12.42 -19.22
C CYS A 22 9.65 -11.96 -18.26
N GLY A 23 9.98 -11.23 -17.19
CA GLY A 23 9.02 -10.71 -16.22
C GLY A 23 8.41 -11.74 -15.27
N ALA A 24 8.71 -13.04 -15.44
CA ALA A 24 8.20 -14.08 -14.54
C ALA A 24 8.74 -13.89 -13.11
N MET A 25 7.89 -14.19 -12.12
CA MET A 25 8.29 -14.21 -10.72
C MET A 25 9.39 -15.26 -10.52
N LEU A 26 10.47 -14.86 -9.86
CA LEU A 26 11.57 -15.76 -9.53
C LEU A 26 11.24 -16.54 -8.25
N PRO A 27 11.58 -17.83 -8.16
CA PRO A 27 11.34 -18.60 -6.95
C PRO A 27 12.18 -18.05 -5.80
N THR A 28 11.52 -17.58 -4.75
CA THR A 28 12.18 -17.14 -3.51
C THR A 28 12.17 -18.29 -2.51
N GLY A 29 13.32 -18.94 -2.30
CA GLY A 29 13.40 -20.07 -1.39
C GLY A 29 14.83 -20.32 -0.92
N LYS A 30 15.11 -19.95 0.34
CA LYS A 30 16.41 -20.00 1.03
C LYS A 30 17.51 -19.19 0.33
N ALA A 31 18.59 -18.91 1.06
CA ALA A 31 19.78 -18.22 0.56
C ALA A 31 20.47 -19.07 -0.52
N LEU A 32 19.87 -19.12 -1.70
CA LEU A 32 20.46 -19.73 -2.88
C LEU A 32 21.29 -18.64 -3.56
N GLU A 33 22.57 -18.91 -3.74
CA GLU A 33 23.49 -18.04 -4.50
C GLU A 33 23.04 -17.90 -5.96
N VAL A 34 22.25 -18.86 -6.46
CA VAL A 34 21.72 -18.89 -7.83
C VAL A 34 20.22 -19.21 -7.82
N VAL A 35 19.43 -18.43 -8.56
CA VAL A 35 18.02 -18.65 -8.80
C VAL A 35 17.74 -18.89 -10.28
N ASN A 36 17.09 -20.00 -10.58
CA ASN A 36 16.63 -20.35 -11.92
C ASN A 36 15.23 -19.79 -12.18
N CYS A 37 15.04 -19.13 -13.32
CA CYS A 37 13.73 -18.74 -13.79
C CYS A 37 13.01 -19.91 -14.48
N TYR A 38 11.89 -20.37 -13.91
CA TYR A 38 11.12 -21.49 -14.49
C TYR A 38 10.45 -21.18 -15.83
N ASN A 39 10.34 -19.91 -16.23
CA ASN A 39 9.73 -19.52 -17.48
C ASN A 39 10.74 -19.49 -18.64
N CYS A 40 11.89 -18.82 -18.48
CA CYS A 40 12.89 -18.69 -19.54
C CYS A 40 14.14 -19.56 -19.37
N GLY A 41 14.27 -20.27 -18.23
CA GLY A 41 15.41 -21.12 -17.90
C GLY A 41 16.68 -20.37 -17.49
N HIS A 42 16.66 -19.03 -17.48
CA HIS A 42 17.84 -18.24 -17.13
C HIS A 42 18.20 -18.34 -15.65
N ASN A 43 19.50 -18.45 -15.37
CA ASN A 43 20.05 -18.51 -14.02
C ASN A 43 20.55 -17.13 -13.60
N TRP A 44 20.07 -16.64 -12.45
CA TRP A 44 20.45 -15.36 -11.85
C TRP A 44 21.25 -15.60 -10.59
N THR A 45 22.44 -15.01 -10.48
CA THR A 45 23.18 -14.96 -9.22
C THR A 45 22.57 -13.90 -8.31
N ILE A 46 22.29 -14.27 -7.06
CA ILE A 46 21.76 -13.35 -6.06
C ILE A 46 22.93 -12.81 -5.25
N PRO A 47 23.13 -11.48 -5.18
CA PRO A 47 24.10 -10.90 -4.26
C PRO A 47 23.67 -11.14 -2.82
N GLU A 48 24.62 -11.39 -1.92
CA GLU A 48 24.38 -11.61 -0.50
C GLU A 48 23.44 -10.53 0.07
N ILE A 49 22.29 -10.96 0.58
CA ILE A 49 21.29 -10.04 1.12
C ILE A 49 21.83 -9.54 2.46
N LYS A 50 22.44 -8.35 2.47
CA LYS A 50 22.75 -7.67 3.72
C LYS A 50 21.42 -7.35 4.40
N GLN A 51 21.30 -7.79 5.66
CA GLN A 51 20.14 -7.48 6.49
C GLN A 51 19.89 -5.97 6.46
N LEU A 52 18.75 -5.58 5.91
CA LEU A 52 18.36 -4.18 5.87
C LEU A 52 17.87 -3.76 7.25
N SER A 53 18.48 -2.72 7.80
CA SER A 53 17.92 -1.94 8.90
C SER A 53 17.40 -0.62 8.35
N TRP A 54 16.17 -0.28 8.73
CA TRP A 54 15.57 1.01 8.42
C TRP A 54 15.29 1.74 9.73
N THR A 55 15.65 3.03 9.78
CA THR A 55 15.27 3.95 10.84
C THR A 55 14.10 4.78 10.37
N TYR A 56 12.96 4.66 11.06
CA TYR A 56 11.78 5.45 10.75
C TYR A 56 11.95 6.87 11.27
N ASN A 57 12.05 7.84 10.36
CA ASN A 57 12.05 9.25 10.68
C ASN A 57 10.66 9.82 10.36
N GLU A 58 9.89 10.09 11.40
CA GLU A 58 8.52 10.57 11.28
C GLU A 58 8.54 12.05 10.82
N LYS A 59 8.47 12.28 9.49
CA LYS A 59 8.25 13.61 8.95
C LYS A 59 6.76 13.92 9.10
N PHE A 60 6.41 14.72 10.10
CA PHE A 60 5.05 15.22 10.27
C PHE A 60 4.71 16.17 9.11
N ILE A 61 4.01 15.65 8.11
CA ILE A 61 3.39 16.45 7.06
C ILE A 61 1.99 16.77 7.56
N PRO A 62 1.64 18.03 7.87
CA PRO A 62 0.28 18.39 8.23
C PRO A 62 -0.63 18.12 7.03
N THR A 63 -1.37 17.02 7.09
CA THR A 63 -2.42 16.71 6.13
C THR A 63 -3.60 17.62 6.47
N VAL A 64 -3.83 18.63 5.65
CA VAL A 64 -5.09 19.38 5.68
C VAL A 64 -6.16 18.43 5.15
N GLU A 65 -6.78 17.67 6.06
CA GLU A 65 -7.90 16.80 5.72
C GLU A 65 -9.10 17.67 5.31
N ASN A 66 -9.23 17.98 4.03
CA ASN A 66 -10.44 18.55 3.46
C ASN A 66 -11.55 17.49 3.49
N LYS A 67 -12.16 17.30 4.66
CA LYS A 67 -13.30 16.40 4.81
C LYS A 67 -14.51 17.01 4.10
N THR A 68 -14.96 16.35 3.04
CA THR A 68 -16.20 16.68 2.34
C THR A 68 -17.38 16.57 3.30
N GLN A 69 -18.15 17.67 3.40
CA GLN A 69 -19.33 17.76 4.26
C GLN A 69 -20.58 17.45 3.45
N VAL A 70 -21.51 16.73 4.06
CA VAL A 70 -22.83 16.40 3.53
C VAL A 70 -23.92 16.89 4.47
N GLU A 71 -25.07 17.26 3.90
CA GLU A 71 -26.27 17.64 4.66
C GLU A 71 -27.00 16.39 5.14
N ARG A 72 -26.66 15.93 6.35
CA ARG A 72 -27.30 14.79 7.02
C ARG A 72 -27.50 15.13 8.49
N LEU A 73 -28.67 14.81 9.03
CA LEU A 73 -28.98 15.04 10.43
C LEU A 73 -28.29 13.99 11.31
N CYS A 74 -27.51 14.42 12.31
CA CYS A 74 -26.94 13.52 13.29
C CYS A 74 -28.02 13.05 14.28
N PRO A 75 -28.21 11.73 14.47
CA PRO A 75 -29.23 11.20 15.38
C PRO A 75 -28.95 11.52 16.85
N LYS A 76 -27.70 11.82 17.21
CA LYS A 76 -27.28 12.07 18.60
C LYS A 76 -27.39 13.53 19.04
N CYS A 77 -27.02 14.48 18.17
CA CYS A 77 -26.92 15.91 18.55
C CYS A 77 -27.74 16.85 17.66
N GLY A 78 -28.40 16.34 16.61
CA GLY A 78 -29.22 17.15 15.70
C GLY A 78 -28.43 18.05 14.74
N ALA A 79 -27.10 17.95 14.69
CA ALA A 79 -26.30 18.68 13.71
C ALA A 79 -26.72 18.32 12.28
N LYS A 80 -26.88 19.32 11.40
CA LYS A 80 -27.33 19.14 10.01
C LYS A 80 -26.19 18.76 9.04
N LYS A 81 -24.94 18.79 9.49
CA LYS A 81 -23.76 18.55 8.67
C LYS A 81 -22.89 17.43 9.26
N MET A 82 -22.59 16.44 8.44
CA MET A 82 -21.69 15.33 8.77
C MET A 82 -20.61 15.25 7.68
N THR A 83 -19.46 14.65 7.99
CA THR A 83 -18.45 14.29 6.99
C THR A 83 -18.65 12.83 6.60
N TYR A 84 -18.42 12.47 5.35
CA TYR A 84 -18.49 11.07 4.93
C TYR A 84 -17.12 10.56 4.46
N THR A 85 -16.92 9.26 4.60
CA THR A 85 -15.77 8.55 4.06
C THR A 85 -16.27 7.22 3.57
N THR A 86 -15.80 6.79 2.41
CA THR A 86 -16.25 5.54 1.82
C THR A 86 -15.14 4.51 1.96
N TRP A 87 -15.49 3.29 2.36
CA TRP A 87 -14.55 2.16 2.43
C TRP A 87 -15.17 0.92 1.79
N GLN A 88 -14.36 0.19 1.02
CA GLN A 88 -14.75 -1.12 0.50
C GLN A 88 -14.51 -2.14 1.62
N THR A 89 -15.57 -2.81 2.07
CA THR A 89 -15.52 -3.77 3.18
C THR A 89 -16.00 -5.16 2.79
N ARG A 90 -16.30 -5.40 1.51
CA ARG A 90 -16.98 -6.60 1.02
C ARG A 90 -16.33 -7.09 -0.27
N SER A 91 -16.99 -7.95 -1.03
CA SER A 91 -16.46 -8.38 -2.33
C SER A 91 -16.56 -7.26 -3.37
N ALA A 92 -15.84 -7.39 -4.49
CA ALA A 92 -15.79 -6.34 -5.53
C ALA A 92 -17.10 -6.18 -6.31
N ASP A 93 -18.00 -7.15 -6.22
CA ASP A 93 -19.35 -7.16 -6.78
C ASP A 93 -20.37 -6.38 -5.92
N GLU A 94 -20.02 -6.03 -4.68
CA GLU A 94 -20.87 -5.26 -3.77
C GLU A 94 -20.54 -3.76 -3.78
N GLY A 95 -21.56 -2.96 -3.46
CA GLY A 95 -21.43 -1.52 -3.31
C GLY A 95 -20.45 -1.12 -2.20
N MET A 96 -19.92 0.11 -2.30
CA MET A 96 -19.02 0.65 -1.28
C MET A 96 -19.80 1.01 0.00
N THR A 97 -19.20 0.77 1.16
CA THR A 97 -19.81 1.16 2.44
C THR A 97 -19.49 2.63 2.75
N VAL A 98 -20.50 3.41 3.13
CA VAL A 98 -20.35 4.83 3.47
C VAL A 98 -20.36 5.00 4.99
N PHE A 99 -19.33 5.65 5.53
CA PHE A 99 -19.16 5.97 6.94
C PHE A 99 -19.38 7.46 7.14
N PHE A 100 -20.39 7.84 7.90
CA PHE A 100 -20.66 9.22 8.27
C PHE A 100 -20.08 9.50 9.65
N THR A 101 -19.40 10.63 9.82
CA THR A 101 -18.91 11.12 11.10
C THR A 101 -19.48 12.51 11.37
N CYS A 102 -20.11 12.70 12.53
CA CYS A 102 -20.64 13.99 12.91
C CYS A 102 -19.50 15.00 13.18
N THR A 103 -19.61 16.18 12.57
CA THR A 103 -18.63 17.27 12.74
C THR A 103 -18.64 17.88 14.15
N GLN A 104 -19.74 17.72 14.91
CA GLN A 104 -19.92 18.33 16.22
C GLN A 104 -19.62 17.35 17.37
N CYS A 105 -20.21 16.15 17.32
CA CYS A 105 -20.12 15.19 18.43
C CYS A 105 -19.27 13.94 18.13
N GLY A 106 -18.75 13.81 16.91
CA GLY A 106 -17.92 12.66 16.49
C GLY A 106 -18.66 11.33 16.36
N GLN A 107 -19.99 11.30 16.52
CA GLN A 107 -20.80 10.09 16.32
C GLN A 107 -20.59 9.52 14.90
N ARG A 108 -20.39 8.21 14.81
CA ARG A 108 -20.22 7.51 13.54
C ARG A 108 -21.45 6.67 13.22
N ASP A 109 -21.91 6.76 11.98
CA ASP A 109 -23.00 5.95 11.42
C ASP A 109 -22.53 5.28 10.12
N ILE A 110 -23.03 4.09 9.84
CA ILE A 110 -22.65 3.28 8.68
C ILE A 110 -23.88 3.06 7.81
N GLU A 111 -23.71 3.27 6.50
CA GLU A 111 -24.72 2.97 5.49
C GLU A 111 -24.12 2.00 4.47
N TYR A 112 -24.83 0.90 4.24
CA TYR A 112 -24.47 -0.08 3.22
C TYR A 112 -25.23 0.28 1.94
N SER A 113 -24.50 0.52 0.85
CA SER A 113 -25.06 0.68 -0.49
C SER A 113 -25.35 -0.67 -1.14
#